data_AF-E8JZH7-F1
#
_entry.id   AF-E8JZH7-F1
#
_cell.length_a   1.000
_cell.length_b   1.000
_cell.length_c   1.000
_cell.angle_alpha   90.00
_cell.angle_beta   90.00
_cell.angle_gamma   90.00
#
_symmetry.space_group_name_H-M   'P 1'
#
loop_
_entity.id
_entity.type
_entity.pdbx_description
1 polymer ?
#
loop_
_entity_poly.entity_id
_entity_poly.type
_entity_poly.pdbx_seq_one_letter_code
_entity_poly.pdbx_strand_id
1 'polypeptide(L)'
;MEIKKESNDYIIKLNNYEVLVFFEWLVKFVENNEIIDEAEQKILYDLECLLESTLEEPFMENYKDLKHIAKKSIINNKQAVD
;
A
#
# COMPACT_ATOMS: atom_id res chain seq x y z
N MET A 1 0.20 8.27 -7.62
CA MET A 1 0.04 6.91 -8.13
C MET A 1 -0.04 6.97 -9.63
N GLU A 2 0.73 6.13 -10.30
CA GLU A 2 0.75 6.00 -11.76
C GLU A 2 0.72 4.50 -12.10
N ILE A 3 0.01 4.11 -13.16
CA ILE A 3 0.00 2.74 -13.66
C ILE A 3 0.49 2.76 -15.10
N LYS A 4 1.45 1.89 -15.43
CA LYS A 4 1.95 1.68 -16.78
C LYS A 4 1.78 0.23 -17.18
N LYS A 5 1.47 0.00 -18.45
CA LYS A 5 1.49 -1.33 -19.06
C LYS A 5 2.79 -1.48 -19.85
N GLU A 6 3.57 -2.52 -19.54
CA GLU A 6 4.79 -2.87 -20.26
C GLU A 6 4.61 -4.29 -20.82
N SER A 7 4.34 -4.39 -22.12
CA SER A 7 3.98 -5.66 -22.78
C SER A 7 2.76 -6.34 -22.12
N ASN A 8 2.98 -7.43 -21.37
CA ASN A 8 1.94 -8.17 -20.65
C ASN A 8 1.92 -7.84 -19.14
N ASP A 9 2.83 -6.99 -18.68
CA ASP A 9 2.98 -6.65 -17.28
C ASP A 9 2.37 -5.29 -16.95
N TYR A 10 1.95 -5.12 -15.70
CA TYR A 10 1.45 -3.86 -15.15
C TYR A 10 2.37 -3.40 -14.03
N ILE A 11 2.86 -2.17 -14.15
CA ILE A 11 3.72 -1.53 -13.15
C ILE A 11 2.92 -0.43 -12.47
N ILE A 12 2.78 -0.56 -11.15
CA ILE A 12 2.17 0.46 -10.30
C ILE A 12 3.31 1.21 -9.59
N LYS A 13 3.38 2.52 -9.79
CA LYS A 13 4.30 3.39 -9.06
C LYS A 13 3.56 4.06 -7.92
N LEU A 14 4.02 3.77 -6.71
CA LEU A 14 3.58 4.39 -5.46
C LEU A 14 4.74 5.22 -4.91
N ASN A 15 4.47 6.45 -4.50
CA ASN A 15 5.43 7.20 -3.70
C ASN A 15 5.42 6.71 -2.24
N ASN A 16 6.38 7.17 -1.44
CA ASN A 16 6.53 6.74 -0.04
C ASN A 16 5.25 6.93 0.79
N TYR A 17 4.48 8.01 0.59
CA TYR A 17 3.23 8.19 1.33
C TYR A 17 2.14 7.22 0.85
N GLU A 18 2.04 7.02 -0.46
CA GLU A 18 1.04 6.13 -1.07
C GLU A 18 1.27 4.68 -0.65
N VAL A 19 2.52 4.20 -0.68
CA VAL A 19 2.83 2.82 -0.31
C VAL A 19 2.57 2.54 1.16
N LEU A 20 2.83 3.49 2.07
CA LEU A 20 2.55 3.32 3.50
C LEU A 20 1.05 3.24 3.79
N VAL A 21 0.25 4.06 3.11
CA VAL A 21 -1.22 4.02 3.28
C VAL A 21 -1.82 2.78 2.61
N PHE A 22 -1.27 2.37 1.46
CA PHE A 22 -1.69 1.15 0.78
C PHE A 22 -1.38 -0.09 1.59
N PHE A 23 -0.16 -0.21 2.12
CA PHE A 23 0.24 -1.33 2.98
C PHE A 23 -0.63 -1.42 4.24
N GLU A 24 -0.87 -0.30 4.93
CA GLU A 24 -1.78 -0.25 6.08
C GLU A 24 -3.22 -0.70 5.74
N TRP A 25 -3.70 -0.37 4.55
CA TRP A 25 -5.01 -0.84 4.09
C TRP A 25 -5.00 -2.34 3.78
N LEU A 26 -3.94 -2.83 3.12
CA LEU A 26 -3.78 -4.23 2.74
C LEU A 26 -3.77 -5.15 3.97
N VAL A 27 -2.93 -4.85 4.97
CA VAL A 27 -2.86 -5.61 6.23
C VAL A 27 -4.23 -5.65 6.89
N LYS A 28 -4.90 -4.50 7.04
CA LYS A 28 -6.26 -4.46 7.60
C LYS A 28 -7.27 -5.24 6.78
N PHE A 29 -7.16 -5.21 5.47
CA PHE A 29 -8.07 -5.94 4.61
C PHE A 29 -7.91 -7.44 4.82
N VAL A 30 -6.67 -7.94 4.82
CA VAL A 30 -6.34 -9.34 5.08
C VAL A 30 -6.78 -9.79 6.48
N GLU A 31 -6.54 -8.98 7.51
CA GLU A 31 -6.92 -9.31 8.89
C GLU A 31 -8.44 -9.35 9.13
N ASN A 32 -9.20 -8.51 8.42
CA ASN A 32 -10.64 -8.33 8.68
C ASN A 32 -11.56 -9.08 7.71
N ASN A 33 -11.01 -9.75 6.69
CA ASN A 33 -11.82 -10.44 5.67
C ASN A 33 -11.35 -11.88 5.50
N GLU A 34 -12.31 -12.80 5.40
CA GLU A 34 -12.04 -14.17 4.96
C GLU A 34 -12.01 -14.19 3.42
N ILE A 35 -10.86 -14.54 2.84
CA ILE A 35 -10.66 -14.65 1.40
C ILE A 35 -10.82 -16.12 1.02
N ILE A 36 -11.94 -16.45 0.37
CA ILE A 36 -12.31 -17.85 0.05
C ILE A 36 -11.61 -18.34 -1.22
N ASP A 37 -11.40 -17.45 -2.20
CA ASP A 37 -10.77 -17.82 -3.46
C ASP A 37 -9.25 -17.96 -3.28
N GLU A 38 -8.72 -19.13 -3.64
CA GLU A 38 -7.30 -19.45 -3.47
C GLU A 38 -6.38 -18.55 -4.30
N ALA A 39 -6.82 -18.11 -5.50
CA ALA A 39 -6.01 -17.26 -6.35
C ALA A 39 -5.95 -15.83 -5.80
N GLU A 40 -7.08 -15.30 -5.32
CA GLU A 40 -7.13 -14.01 -4.64
C GLU A 40 -6.27 -14.01 -3.37
N GLN A 41 -6.38 -15.04 -2.54
CA GLN A 41 -5.60 -15.20 -1.32
C GLN A 41 -4.11 -15.23 -1.64
N LYS A 42 -3.70 -16.02 -2.64
CA LYS A 42 -2.30 -16.12 -3.04
C LYS A 42 -1.75 -14.75 -3.47
N ILE A 43 -2.47 -14.02 -4.32
CA ILE A 43 -2.02 -12.71 -4.81
C ILE A 43 -1.91 -11.70 -3.67
N LEU A 44 -2.88 -11.68 -2.74
CA LEU A 44 -2.87 -10.74 -1.62
C LEU A 44 -1.73 -11.04 -0.64
N TYR A 45 -1.47 -12.32 -0.32
CA TYR A 45 -0.38 -12.71 0.57
C TYR A 45 0.99 -12.49 -0.08
N ASP A 46 1.15 -12.83 -1.36
CA ASP A 46 2.40 -12.54 -2.08
C ASP A 46 2.68 -11.02 -2.07
N LEU A 47 1.65 -10.19 -2.29
CA LEU A 47 1.78 -8.74 -2.29
C LEU A 47 2.11 -8.19 -0.90
N GLU A 48 1.47 -8.69 0.14
CA GLU A 48 1.76 -8.34 1.53
C GLU A 48 3.21 -8.68 1.89
N CYS A 49 3.65 -9.92 1.65
CA CYS A 49 5.02 -10.36 1.90
C CYS A 49 6.06 -9.51 1.13
N LEU A 50 5.80 -9.20 -0.15
CA LEU A 50 6.70 -8.35 -0.93
C LEU A 50 6.83 -6.95 -0.33
N LEU A 51 5.71 -6.35 0.10
CA LEU A 51 5.73 -5.04 0.75
C LEU A 51 6.42 -5.08 2.12
N GLU A 52 6.13 -6.08 2.96
CA GLU A 52 6.82 -6.26 4.25
C GLU A 52 8.33 -6.42 4.10
N SER A 53 8.77 -7.13 3.05
CA SER A 53 10.20 -7.33 2.79
C SER A 53 10.91 -6.07 2.25
N THR A 54 10.15 -5.09 1.76
CA THR A 54 10.69 -3.89 1.12
C THR A 54 10.57 -2.65 2.02
N LEU A 55 9.52 -2.57 2.84
CA LEU A 55 9.23 -1.41 3.67
C LEU A 55 9.93 -1.54 5.03
N GLU A 56 10.79 -0.57 5.34
CA GLU A 56 11.46 -0.50 6.64
C GLU A 56 10.57 0.20 7.68
N GLU A 57 9.70 1.11 7.24
CA GLU A 57 8.87 1.96 8.10
C GLU A 57 7.95 1.20 9.06
N PRO A 58 7.30 0.07 8.68
CA PRO A 58 6.48 -0.71 9.60
C PRO A 58 7.20 -1.18 10.87
N PHE A 59 8.54 -1.32 10.80
CA PHE A 59 9.38 -1.77 11.91
C PHE A 59 9.97 -0.61 12.73
N MET A 60 9.71 0.64 12.35
CA MET A 60 10.21 1.82 13.05
C MET A 60 9.30 2.22 14.22
N GLU A 61 9.88 2.72 15.31
CA GLU A 61 9.13 3.14 16.51
C GLU A 61 8.10 4.23 16.21
N ASN A 62 8.42 5.16 15.29
CA ASN A 62 7.58 6.27 14.88
C ASN A 62 6.61 5.91 13.73
N TYR A 63 6.41 4.63 13.42
CA TYR A 63 5.56 4.21 12.30
C TYR A 63 4.14 4.80 12.35
N LYS A 64 3.57 4.95 13.56
CA LYS A 64 2.25 5.58 13.74
C LYS A 64 2.20 7.01 13.22
N ASP A 65 3.26 7.79 13.46
CA ASP A 65 3.36 9.17 13.01
C ASP A 65 3.58 9.25 11.50
N LEU A 66 4.44 8.38 10.95
CA LEU A 66 4.67 8.26 9.51
C LEU A 66 3.38 7.96 8.76
N LYS A 67 2.56 7.03 9.25
CA LYS A 67 1.22 6.74 8.70
C LYS A 67 0.30 7.94 8.72
N HIS A 68 0.28 8.69 9.84
CA HIS A 68 -0.57 9.87 9.97
C HIS A 68 -0.17 10.97 8.98
N ILE A 69 1.13 11.23 8.86
CA ILE A 69 1.69 12.18 7.90
C ILE A 69 1.36 11.75 6.47
N ALA A 70 1.55 10.47 6.14
CA ALA A 70 1.25 9.93 4.82
C ALA A 70 -0.23 10.14 4.45
N LYS A 71 -1.17 9.79 5.35
CA LYS A 71 -2.61 10.01 5.13
C LYS A 71 -2.94 11.48 4.91
N LYS A 72 -2.39 12.39 5.71
CA LYS A 72 -2.57 13.84 5.53
C LYS A 72 -2.02 14.33 4.19
N SER A 73 -0.83 13.87 3.81
CA SER A 73 -0.17 14.22 2.55
C SER A 73 -1.05 13.86 1.35
N ILE A 74 -1.63 12.65 1.33
CA ILE A 74 -2.52 12.20 0.25
C ILE A 74 -3.78 13.07 0.15
N ILE A 75 -4.39 13.46 1.29
CA ILE A 75 -5.60 14.27 1.31
C ILE A 75 -5.31 15.72 0.91
N ASN A 76 -4.24 16.30 1.44
CA ASN A 76 -3.90 17.71 1.23
C ASN A 76 -3.37 17.98 -0.18
N ASN A 77 -2.63 17.05 -0.78
CA ASN A 77 -2.20 17.17 -2.18
C ASN A 77 -3.38 17.11 -3.17
N LYS A 78 -4.56 16.67 -2.72
CA LYS A 78 -5.80 16.66 -3.53
C LYS A 78 -6.53 18.01 -3.52
N GLN A 79 -6.17 18.93 -2.62
CA GLN A 79 -6.81 20.25 -2.46
C GLN A 79 -6.08 21.39 -3.21
N ALA A 80 -4.99 21.10 -3.92
CA ALA A 80 -4.24 22.08 -4.71
C ALA A 80 -4.62 22.11 -6.20
N VAL A 81 -5.75 21.50 -6.56
CA VAL A 81 -6.32 21.52 -7.92
C VAL A 81 -7.80 21.88 -7.80
N ASP A 82 -8.07 23.14 -7.49
CA ASP A 82 -9.31 23.87 -7.77
C ASP A 82 -8.96 25.30 -8.18
#